data_AF-A0A2N3WUY1-F1
#
_entry.id   AF-A0A2N3WUY1-F1
#
_cell.length_a   1.000
_cell.length_b   1.000
_cell.length_c   1.000
_cell.angle_alpha   90.00
_cell.angle_beta   90.00
_cell.angle_gamma   90.00
#
_symmetry.space_group_name_H-M   'P 1'
#
loop_
_entity.id
_entity.type
_entity.pdbx_description
1 polymer ?
#
loop_
_entity_poly.entity_id
_entity_poly.type
_entity_poly.pdbx_seq_one_letter_code
_entity_poly.pdbx_strand_id
1 'polypeptide(L)' 'MAHQVDRVVDDLHSAMNTLKDAMRGMPVHRNGFKAAHDKAARAMGTLSTELLDARPALEN' A
#
# COMPACT_ATOMS: atom_id res chain seq x y z
N MET A 1 -3.94 -10.61 17.90
CA MET A 1 -4.21 -10.42 16.46
C MET A 1 -3.70 -9.06 15.96
N ALA A 2 -3.74 -8.01 16.79
CA ALA A 2 -3.20 -6.68 16.44
C ALA A 2 -1.75 -6.64 15.94
N HIS A 3 -0.81 -7.34 16.58
CA HIS A 3 0.59 -7.42 16.09
C HIS A 3 0.75 -8.10 14.72
N GLN A 4 -0.25 -8.86 14.27
CA GLN A 4 -0.28 -9.41 12.91
C GLN A 4 -0.78 -8.36 11.91
N VAL A 5 -1.74 -7.53 12.31
CA VAL A 5 -2.24 -6.40 11.51
C VAL A 5 -1.13 -5.38 11.28
N ASP A 6 -0.40 -5.00 12.33
CA ASP A 6 0.71 -4.03 12.22
C ASP A 6 1.78 -4.53 11.23
N ARG A 7 2.16 -5.81 11.32
CA ARG A 7 3.12 -6.41 10.39
C ARG A 7 2.62 -6.42 8.95
N VAL A 8 1.33 -6.72 8.73
CA VAL A 8 0.74 -6.70 7.38
C VAL A 8 0.74 -5.28 6.81
N VAL A 9 0.43 -4.27 7.63
CA VAL A 9 0.48 -2.86 7.22
C VAL A 9 1.91 -2.44 6.87
N ASP A 10 2.89 -2.81 7.67
CA ASP A 10 4.31 -2.51 7.41
C ASP A 10 4.81 -3.19 6.13
N ASP A 11 4.47 -4.47 5.93
CA ASP A 11 4.83 -5.21 4.72
C ASP A 11 4.20 -4.58 3.46
N LEU A 12 2.93 -4.17 3.54
CA LEU A 12 2.26 -3.43 2.47
C LEU A 12 2.98 -2.13 2.13
N HIS A 13 3.38 -1.37 3.17
CA HIS A 13 4.06 -0.10 3.00
C HIS A 13 5.44 -0.28 2.35
N SER A 14 6.19 -1.30 2.78
CA SER A 14 7.49 -1.66 2.21
C SER A 14 7.39 -2.07 0.74
N ALA A 15 6.40 -2.90 0.39
CA ALA A 15 6.14 -3.31 -0.99
C ALA A 15 5.81 -2.11 -1.90
N MET A 16 5.00 -1.17 -1.41
CA MET A 16 4.65 0.05 -2.15
C MET A 16 5.86 0.98 -2.37
N ASN A 17 6.74 1.10 -1.38
CA ASN A 17 7.98 1.88 -1.53
C ASN A 17 8.93 1.23 -2.53
N THR A 18 9.07 -0.11 -2.48
CA THR A 18 9.87 -0.86 -3.45
C THR A 18 9.34 -0.70 -4.87
N LEU A 19 8.01 -0.75 -5.05
CA LEU A 19 7.38 -0.50 -6.34
C LEU A 19 7.66 0.94 -6.82
N LYS A 20 7.52 1.94 -5.94
CA LYS A 20 7.82 3.34 -6.27
C LYS A 20 9.26 3.54 -6.71
N ASP A 21 10.21 2.90 -6.04
CA ASP A 21 11.63 3.00 -6.39
C ASP A 21 11.96 2.25 -7.69
N ALA A 22 11.39 1.07 -7.92
CA ALA A 22 11.52 0.36 -9.19
C ALA A 22 10.92 1.15 -10.37
N MET A 23 9.94 2.02 -10.10
CA MET A 23 9.34 2.91 -11.08
C MET A 23 10.16 4.17 -11.37
N ARG A 24 11.14 4.53 -10.53
CA ARG A 24 12.01 5.68 -10.80
C ARG A 24 12.82 5.43 -12.06
N GLY A 25 12.66 6.29 -13.06
CA GLY A 25 13.39 6.22 -14.32
C GLY A 25 12.67 5.45 -15.42
N MET A 26 11.57 4.75 -15.13
CA MET A 26 10.70 4.23 -16.19
C MET A 26 9.95 5.39 -16.88
N PRO A 27 9.74 5.34 -18.20
CA PRO A 27 8.84 6.26 -18.88
C PRO A 27 7.38 5.94 -18.51
N VAL A 28 6.96 6.37 -17.31
CA VAL A 28 5.68 6.04 -16.65
C VAL A 28 4.44 6.49 -17.44
N HIS A 29 4.63 7.40 -18.40
CA HIS A 29 3.59 7.95 -19.27
C HIS A 29 3.31 7.10 -20.52
N ARG A 30 4.13 6.09 -20.83
CA ARG A 30 3.82 5.14 -21.91
C ARG A 30 2.77 4.14 -21.42
N ASN A 31 1.66 4.03 -22.16
CA ASN A 31 0.61 3.02 -21.98
C ASN A 31 -0.22 3.07 -20.69
N GLY A 32 -0.33 4.24 -20.02
CA GLY A 32 -1.25 4.40 -18.88
C GLY A 32 -0.79 3.74 -17.57
N PHE A 33 0.46 3.26 -17.50
CA PHE A 33 1.02 2.63 -16.32
C PHE A 33 1.01 3.55 -15.09
N LYS A 34 1.28 4.86 -15.26
CA LYS A 34 1.11 5.84 -14.17
C LYS A 34 -0.29 5.85 -13.58
N ALA A 35 -1.34 5.78 -14.41
CA ALA A 35 -2.71 5.78 -13.93
C ALA A 35 -3.04 4.50 -13.15
N ALA A 36 -2.54 3.35 -13.62
CA ALA A 36 -2.68 2.07 -12.91
C ALA A 36 -1.95 2.08 -11.56
N HIS A 37 -0.72 2.61 -11.52
CA HIS A 37 0.04 2.82 -10.28
C HIS A 37 -0.70 3.74 -9.32
N ASP A 38 -1.13 4.91 -9.78
CA ASP A 38 -1.79 5.89 -8.90
C ASP A 38 -3.12 5.33 -8.36
N LYS A 39 -3.84 4.52 -9.14
CA LYS A 39 -5.02 3.79 -8.68
C LYS A 39 -4.68 2.75 -7.61
N ALA A 40 -3.62 1.96 -7.83
CA ALA A 40 -3.15 0.96 -6.88
C ALA A 40 -2.69 1.61 -5.56
N ALA A 41 -1.93 2.72 -5.64
CA ALA A 41 -1.46 3.46 -4.48
C ALA A 41 -2.62 4.01 -3.63
N ARG A 42 -3.68 4.52 -4.28
CA ARG A 42 -4.90 4.97 -3.58
C ARG A 42 -5.60 3.80 -2.88
N ALA A 43 -5.81 2.68 -3.57
CA ALA A 43 -6.47 1.51 -3.01
C ALA A 43 -5.71 0.93 -1.81
N MET A 44 -4.38 0.86 -1.90
CA MET A 44 -3.50 0.41 -0.80
C MET A 44 -3.56 1.36 0.41
N GLY A 45 -3.63 2.67 0.18
CA GLY A 45 -3.81 3.67 1.23
C GLY A 45 -5.14 3.50 1.98
N THR A 46 -6.23 3.26 1.23
CA THR A 46 -7.55 2.95 1.82
C THR A 46 -7.49 1.67 2.65
N LEU A 47 -6.96 0.59 2.10
CA LEU A 47 -6.83 -0.69 2.80
C LEU A 47 -6.00 -0.55 4.09
N SER A 48 -4.89 0.19 4.04
CA SER A 48 -4.05 0.42 5.23
C SER A 48 -4.81 1.19 6.31
N THR A 49 -5.63 2.17 5.91
CA THR A 49 -6.46 2.96 6.83
C THR A 49 -7.54 2.07 7.48
N GLU A 50 -8.22 1.24 6.69
CA GLU A 50 -9.24 0.30 7.19
C GLU A 50 -8.64 -0.74 8.14
N LEU A 51 -7.44 -1.26 7.84
CA LEU A 51 -6.73 -2.19 8.72
C LEU A 51 -6.33 -1.53 10.06
N LEU A 52 -5.87 -0.28 10.03
CA LEU A 52 -5.54 0.48 11.23
C LEU A 52 -6.78 0.77 12.07
N ASP A 53 -7.91 1.09 11.42
CA ASP A 53 -9.20 1.34 12.09
C ASP A 53 -9.81 0.06 12.68
N ALA A 54 -9.57 -1.10 12.05
CA ALA A 54 -9.96 -2.41 12.56
C ALA A 54 -9.06 -2.91 13.70
N ARG A 55 -7.87 -2.32 13.91
CA ARG A 55 -6.90 -2.75 14.94
C ARG A 55 -7.50 -2.82 16.36
N PRO A 56 -8.25 -1.82 16.87
CA PRO A 56 -8.85 -1.86 18.20
C PRO A 56 -9.89 -2.98 18.37
N ALA A 57 -10.57 -3.37 17.28
CA ALA A 57 -11.52 -4.48 17.29
C ALA A 57 -10.83 -5.85 17.32
N LEU A 58 -9.53 -5.91 17.01
CA LEU A 58 -8.69 -7.12 17.02
C LEU A 58 -7.75 -7.19 18.23
N GLU A 59 -7.77 -6.17 19.09
CA GLU A 59 -7.12 -6.13 20.41
C GLU A 59 -8.05 -6.59 21.55
N ASN A 60 -9.37 -6.61 21.32
CA ASN A 60 -10.38 -7.20 22.21
C ASN A 60 -10.65 -8.67 21.87
#